data_AF-A0A1Y1WJC6-F1
#
_entry.id   AF-A0A1Y1WJC6-F1
#
_cell.length_a   1.000
_cell.length_b   1.000
_cell.length_c   1.000
_cell.angle_alpha   90.00
_cell.angle_beta   90.00
_cell.angle_gamma   90.00
#
_symmetry.space_group_name_H-M   'P 1'
#
loop_
_entity.id
_entity.type
_entity.pdbx_description
1 polymer ?
#
loop_
_entity_poly.entity_id
_entity_poly.type
_entity_poly.pdbx_seq_one_letter_code
_entity_poly.pdbx_strand_id
1 'polypeptide(L)'
;MRIGTVTYNLAQRRPSETALRALVQGAGAADVFIVAVQEHSDFLEAMRFRRASQYSANFAHILRGLSAALPSMHCIAAVEHGAQGLAVYQRMPSAQQIATIAINKASTGPWLTSSKGGIGVCLRVREGSATMSLAVVAAHLAAGMAAGVRNTHFRDIVARLALGGSLLHADAAVFLGDLNYRAAHGELHKDQLRQEILANRVLPAFAESAIAFAPTYRLVVGPQRLYDNLRAPAWCDRTLVYVRTIFRRR
;
A
#
# COMPACT_ATOMS: atom_id res chain seq x y z
N MET A 1 6.00 18.72 -5.34
CA MET A 1 5.23 17.89 -4.38
C MET A 1 6.08 16.71 -3.92
N ARG A 2 6.30 16.58 -2.61
CA ARG A 2 6.96 15.45 -1.94
C ARG A 2 5.90 14.48 -1.43
N ILE A 3 6.05 13.21 -1.76
CA ILE A 3 5.14 12.14 -1.33
C ILE A 3 5.85 11.28 -0.30
N GLY A 4 5.26 11.15 0.88
CA GLY A 4 5.63 10.15 1.88
C GLY A 4 4.67 8.97 1.82
N THR A 5 5.17 7.78 2.12
CA THR A 5 4.39 6.54 2.05
C THR A 5 4.72 5.65 3.23
N VAL A 6 3.73 4.92 3.72
CA VAL A 6 3.95 3.80 4.64
C VAL A 6 2.98 2.68 4.31
N THR A 7 3.47 1.45 4.39
CA THR A 7 2.62 0.25 4.35
C THR A 7 2.85 -0.58 5.61
N TYR A 8 1.79 -1.15 6.17
CA TYR A 8 1.88 -1.94 7.39
C TYR A 8 0.82 -3.04 7.47
N ASN A 9 1.26 -4.30 7.54
CA ASN A 9 0.41 -5.43 7.86
C ASN A 9 0.24 -5.53 9.39
N LEU A 10 -1.00 -5.38 9.88
CA LEU A 10 -1.32 -5.37 11.31
C LEU A 10 -1.51 -6.76 11.92
N ALA A 11 -1.46 -7.83 11.11
CA ALA A 11 -1.67 -9.20 11.58
C ALA A 11 -2.91 -9.34 12.48
N GLN A 12 -4.02 -8.72 12.05
CA GLN A 12 -5.34 -8.70 12.69
C GLN A 12 -5.40 -7.97 14.03
N ARG A 13 -4.42 -7.12 14.33
CA ARG A 13 -4.32 -6.41 15.61
C ARG A 13 -4.86 -4.99 15.53
N ARG A 14 -5.31 -4.50 16.69
CA ARG A 14 -5.59 -3.09 16.91
C ARG A 14 -4.30 -2.38 17.36
N PRO A 15 -3.78 -1.40 16.59
CA PRO A 15 -2.55 -0.70 16.96
C PRO A 15 -2.84 0.30 18.09
N SER A 16 -1.87 0.48 18.99
CA SER A 16 -1.90 1.56 19.98
C SER A 16 -1.67 2.91 19.31
N GLU A 17 -2.05 3.99 19.97
CA GLU A 17 -1.77 5.35 19.48
C GLU A 17 -0.27 5.61 19.34
N THR A 18 0.55 5.12 20.28
CA THR A 18 2.01 5.21 20.19
C THR A 18 2.56 4.51 18.95
N ALA A 19 2.04 3.33 18.60
CA ALA A 19 2.43 2.62 17.39
C ALA A 19 2.02 3.39 16.12
N LEU A 20 0.82 3.98 16.10
CA LEU A 20 0.37 4.82 14.99
C LEU A 20 1.21 6.09 14.83
N ARG A 21 1.59 6.74 15.94
CA ARG A 21 2.53 7.88 15.90
C ARG A 21 3.88 7.47 15.36
N ALA A 22 4.41 6.34 15.82
CA ALA A 22 5.68 5.79 15.33
C ALA A 22 5.65 5.49 13.82
N LEU A 23 4.53 4.96 13.32
CA LEU A 23 4.34 4.61 11.91
C LEU A 23 4.51 5.80 10.95
N VAL A 24 4.18 7.01 11.41
CA VAL A 24 4.23 8.23 10.62
C VAL A 24 5.34 9.20 11.06
N GLN A 25 6.29 8.72 11.88
CA GLN A 25 7.51 9.45 12.20
C GLN A 25 8.30 9.72 10.91
N GLY A 26 8.34 10.98 10.48
CA GLY A 26 8.95 11.40 9.21
C GLY A 26 7.98 12.01 8.20
N ALA A 27 6.66 11.94 8.43
CA ALA A 27 5.66 12.60 7.57
C ALA A 27 5.81 14.13 7.51
N GLY A 28 6.57 14.73 8.43
CA GLY A 28 6.85 16.16 8.52
C GLY A 28 7.46 16.78 7.26
N ALA A 29 8.16 16.00 6.44
CA ALA A 29 8.73 16.48 5.18
C ALA A 29 7.82 16.28 3.95
N ALA A 30 6.69 15.59 4.09
CA ALA A 30 5.82 15.27 2.96
C ALA A 30 4.74 16.35 2.75
N ASP A 31 4.39 16.60 1.49
CA ASP A 31 3.24 17.43 1.12
C ASP A 31 1.97 16.56 1.01
N VAL A 32 2.15 15.30 0.57
CA VAL A 32 1.14 14.24 0.58
C VAL A 32 1.71 13.02 1.31
N PHE A 33 0.95 12.43 2.23
CA PHE A 33 1.34 11.23 2.95
C PHE A 33 0.33 10.11 2.74
N ILE A 34 0.79 8.95 2.29
CA ILE A 34 -0.04 7.80 1.92
C ILE A 34 0.17 6.70 2.96
N VAL A 35 -0.92 6.20 3.53
CA VAL A 35 -0.90 5.11 4.50
C VAL A 35 -1.69 3.93 3.94
N ALA A 36 -1.02 2.81 3.71
CA ALA A 36 -1.65 1.54 3.35
C ALA A 36 -1.56 0.57 4.52
N VAL A 37 -2.68 -0.07 4.88
CA VAL A 37 -2.72 -1.08 5.93
C VAL A 37 -3.31 -2.37 5.42
N GLN A 38 -2.81 -3.50 5.91
CA GLN A 38 -3.32 -4.84 5.60
C GLN A 38 -3.61 -5.60 6.89
N GLU A 39 -4.54 -6.55 6.83
CA GLU A 39 -4.97 -7.35 7.98
C GLU A 39 -5.31 -6.48 9.20
N HIS A 40 -5.99 -5.35 9.02
CA HIS A 40 -6.46 -4.56 10.17
C HIS A 40 -7.64 -5.23 10.91
N SER A 41 -8.09 -6.41 10.49
CA SER A 41 -9.18 -7.17 11.13
C SER A 41 -9.13 -8.64 10.69
N ASP A 42 -9.80 -9.51 11.45
CA ASP A 42 -10.09 -10.87 11.01
C ASP A 42 -11.33 -10.89 10.09
N PHE A 43 -11.10 -10.54 8.82
CA PHE A 43 -12.16 -10.39 7.82
C PHE A 43 -12.92 -11.69 7.54
N LEU A 44 -12.26 -12.84 7.51
CA LEU A 44 -12.91 -14.11 7.19
C LEU A 44 -13.85 -14.55 8.31
N GLU A 45 -13.41 -14.46 9.58
CA GLU A 45 -14.30 -14.72 10.71
C GLU A 45 -15.45 -13.71 10.78
N ALA A 46 -15.19 -12.42 10.48
CA ALA A 46 -16.24 -11.42 10.44
C ALA A 46 -17.32 -11.72 9.39
N MET A 47 -16.93 -12.20 8.20
CA MET A 47 -17.89 -12.66 7.19
C MET A 47 -18.66 -13.88 7.67
N ARG A 48 -17.98 -14.88 8.26
CA ARG A 48 -18.61 -16.11 8.77
C ARG A 48 -19.73 -15.82 9.76
N PHE A 49 -19.54 -14.82 10.62
CA PHE A 49 -20.52 -14.45 11.65
C PHE A 49 -21.39 -13.23 11.32
N ARG A 50 -21.31 -12.70 10.09
CA ARG A 50 -22.05 -11.48 9.67
C ARG A 50 -21.81 -10.27 10.58
N ARG A 51 -20.63 -10.15 11.18
CA ARG A 51 -20.26 -9.08 12.13
C ARG A 51 -19.66 -7.88 11.43
N ALA A 52 -20.34 -7.40 10.40
CA ALA A 52 -19.77 -6.43 9.48
C ALA A 52 -19.38 -5.10 10.15
N SER A 53 -20.20 -4.63 11.07
CA SER A 53 -19.94 -3.40 11.82
C SER A 53 -18.66 -3.45 12.68
N GLN A 54 -18.22 -4.63 13.10
CA GLN A 54 -17.05 -4.79 13.97
C GLN A 54 -15.72 -4.66 13.19
N TYR A 55 -15.69 -4.90 11.87
CA TYR A 55 -14.45 -4.81 11.09
C TYR A 55 -14.05 -3.35 10.81
N SER A 56 -15.00 -2.49 10.42
CA SER A 56 -14.71 -1.08 10.09
C SER A 56 -14.34 -0.26 11.32
N ALA A 57 -14.71 -0.71 12.52
CA ALA A 57 -14.37 -0.03 13.77
C ALA A 57 -12.85 0.09 13.98
N ASN A 58 -12.06 -0.91 13.58
CA ASN A 58 -10.62 -0.84 13.71
C ASN A 58 -9.98 0.07 12.66
N PHE A 59 -10.47 0.06 11.41
CA PHE A 59 -9.98 1.03 10.42
C PHE A 59 -10.33 2.47 10.81
N ALA A 60 -11.54 2.70 11.34
CA ALA A 60 -11.91 4.01 11.88
C ALA A 60 -11.02 4.43 13.07
N HIS A 61 -10.63 3.48 13.94
CA HIS A 61 -9.64 3.73 15.00
C HIS A 61 -8.27 4.13 14.44
N ILE A 62 -7.79 3.40 13.44
CA ILE A 62 -6.54 3.71 12.74
C ILE A 62 -6.58 5.12 12.16
N LEU A 63 -7.64 5.47 11.42
CA LEU A 63 -7.80 6.80 10.82
C LEU A 63 -7.78 7.91 11.87
N ARG A 64 -8.49 7.75 13.00
CA ARG A 64 -8.47 8.73 14.09
C ARG A 64 -7.07 8.90 14.68
N GLY A 65 -6.38 7.80 14.97
CA GLY A 65 -5.03 7.85 15.53
C GLY A 65 -4.00 8.44 14.56
N LEU A 66 -4.10 8.13 13.27
CA LEU A 66 -3.25 8.72 12.23
C LEU A 66 -3.51 10.23 12.09
N SER A 67 -4.77 10.66 12.06
CA SER A 67 -5.10 12.09 12.02
C SER A 67 -4.58 12.83 13.26
N ALA A 68 -4.65 12.21 14.45
CA ALA A 68 -4.07 12.77 15.67
C ALA A 68 -2.52 12.77 15.68
N ALA A 69 -1.89 11.87 14.91
CA ALA A 69 -0.45 11.80 14.72
C ALA A 69 0.06 12.75 13.62
N LEU A 70 -0.82 13.23 12.74
CA LEU A 70 -0.53 14.11 11.61
C LEU A 70 -1.28 15.46 11.73
N PRO A 71 -1.03 16.26 12.79
CA PRO A 71 -1.85 17.45 13.09
C PRO A 71 -1.80 18.54 12.00
N SER A 72 -0.75 18.56 11.17
CA SER A 72 -0.62 19.51 10.06
C SER A 72 -1.12 18.96 8.73
N MET A 73 -1.85 17.83 8.73
CA MET A 73 -2.37 17.22 7.52
C MET A 73 -3.84 16.86 7.65
N HIS A 74 -4.58 17.00 6.54
CA HIS A 74 -5.98 16.58 6.44
C HIS A 74 -6.08 15.29 5.63
N CYS A 75 -6.93 14.37 6.08
CA CYS A 75 -7.27 13.17 5.33
C CYS A 75 -8.18 13.54 4.15
N ILE A 76 -7.68 13.41 2.92
CA ILE A 76 -8.39 13.77 1.68
C ILE A 76 -9.02 12.55 0.97
N ALA A 77 -8.58 11.34 1.32
CA ALA A 77 -9.21 10.09 0.89
C ALA A 77 -8.97 9.00 1.94
N ALA A 78 -10.00 8.22 2.26
CA ALA A 78 -9.89 7.03 3.10
C ALA A 78 -10.82 5.94 2.57
N VAL A 79 -10.28 4.76 2.31
CA VAL A 79 -10.98 3.68 1.62
C VAL A 79 -10.61 2.35 2.28
N GLU A 80 -11.62 1.54 2.58
CA GLU A 80 -11.49 0.18 3.12
C GLU A 80 -11.95 -0.85 2.09
N HIS A 81 -11.27 -1.99 2.00
CA HIS A 81 -11.67 -3.16 1.20
C HIS A 81 -11.27 -4.45 1.91
N GLY A 82 -12.25 -5.17 2.48
CA GLY A 82 -11.96 -6.32 3.35
C GLY A 82 -11.19 -5.89 4.60
N ALA A 83 -10.04 -6.52 4.86
CA ALA A 83 -9.10 -6.12 5.92
C ALA A 83 -7.96 -5.22 5.41
N GLN A 84 -8.16 -4.54 4.28
CA GLN A 84 -7.21 -3.61 3.68
C GLN A 84 -7.73 -2.18 3.83
N GLY A 85 -6.84 -1.24 4.10
CA GLY A 85 -7.15 0.17 4.18
C GLY A 85 -6.14 1.02 3.42
N LEU A 86 -6.61 2.10 2.80
CA LEU A 86 -5.78 3.13 2.17
C LEU A 86 -6.28 4.50 2.62
N ALA A 87 -5.36 5.32 3.13
CA ALA A 87 -5.61 6.70 3.48
C ALA A 87 -4.59 7.62 2.81
N VAL A 88 -5.05 8.78 2.35
CA VAL A 88 -4.21 9.83 1.77
C VAL A 88 -4.41 11.11 2.56
N TYR A 89 -3.31 11.65 3.04
CA TYR A 89 -3.25 12.89 3.81
C TYR A 89 -2.55 13.98 3.00
N GLN A 90 -3.05 15.20 3.06
CA GLN A 90 -2.44 16.38 2.45
C GLN A 90 -2.03 17.37 3.53
N ARG A 91 -0.83 17.93 3.43
CA ARG A 91 -0.36 19.02 4.31
C ARG A 91 -1.25 20.25 4.17
N MET A 92 -1.54 20.91 5.30
CA MET A 92 -2.28 22.17 5.34
C MET A 92 -1.48 23.24 6.11
N PRO A 93 -1.48 24.51 5.64
CA PRO A 93 -1.98 24.95 4.33
C PRO A 93 -1.12 24.41 3.18
N SER A 94 -1.67 24.38 1.95
CA SER A 94 -0.97 23.88 0.76
C SER A 94 -1.32 24.73 -0.46
N ALA A 95 -0.32 24.94 -1.32
CA ALA A 95 -0.50 25.59 -2.63
C ALA A 95 -1.11 24.64 -3.67
N GLN A 96 -1.08 23.33 -3.40
CA GLN A 96 -1.65 22.32 -4.27
C GLN A 96 -3.13 22.12 -3.96
N GLN A 97 -3.96 22.10 -5.00
CA GLN A 97 -5.36 21.67 -4.91
C GLN A 97 -5.43 20.21 -5.35
N ILE A 98 -5.85 19.33 -4.44
CA ILE A 98 -5.97 17.90 -4.72
C ILE A 98 -7.43 17.50 -4.72
N ALA A 99 -7.86 16.88 -5.81
CA ALA A 99 -9.20 16.32 -5.95
C ALA A 99 -9.11 14.83 -6.24
N THR A 100 -9.88 14.02 -5.50
CA THR A 100 -10.06 12.60 -5.82
C THR A 100 -10.93 12.48 -7.06
N ILE A 101 -10.41 11.80 -8.09
CA ILE A 101 -11.12 11.64 -9.38
C ILE A 101 -11.65 10.23 -9.60
N ALA A 102 -11.05 9.21 -8.97
CA ALA A 102 -11.56 7.84 -9.01
C ALA A 102 -11.12 7.04 -7.78
N ILE A 103 -12.00 6.15 -7.32
CA ILE A 103 -11.69 5.15 -6.30
C ILE A 103 -12.24 3.82 -6.78
N ASN A 104 -11.38 2.81 -6.94
CA ASN A 104 -11.78 1.47 -7.33
C ASN A 104 -11.18 0.44 -6.37
N LYS A 105 -11.79 -0.75 -6.33
CA LYS A 105 -11.37 -1.87 -5.47
C LYS A 105 -11.36 -3.16 -6.29
N ALA A 106 -10.44 -4.06 -6.00
CA ALA A 106 -10.31 -5.33 -6.70
C ALA A 106 -10.05 -6.47 -5.72
N SER A 107 -10.93 -7.47 -5.69
CA SER A 107 -10.73 -8.69 -4.90
C SER A 107 -10.00 -9.77 -5.69
N THR A 108 -9.05 -10.44 -5.03
CA THR A 108 -8.27 -11.57 -5.58
C THR A 108 -8.15 -12.75 -4.60
N GLY A 109 -8.82 -12.70 -3.45
CA GLY A 109 -8.84 -13.82 -2.53
C GLY A 109 -9.53 -15.06 -3.11
N PRO A 110 -9.43 -16.22 -2.42
CA PRO A 110 -10.20 -17.41 -2.78
C PRO A 110 -11.67 -17.05 -2.99
N TRP A 111 -12.29 -17.58 -4.04
CA TRP A 111 -13.67 -17.27 -4.42
C TRP A 111 -13.96 -15.76 -4.61
N LEU A 112 -12.96 -14.98 -5.03
CA LEU A 112 -13.06 -13.53 -5.21
C LEU A 112 -13.39 -12.77 -3.91
N THR A 113 -13.05 -13.33 -2.75
CA THR A 113 -13.17 -12.64 -1.46
C THR A 113 -12.17 -11.49 -1.34
N SER A 114 -12.50 -10.48 -0.52
CA SER A 114 -11.63 -9.33 -0.25
C SER A 114 -10.54 -9.61 0.80
N SER A 115 -10.19 -10.88 1.03
CA SER A 115 -9.09 -11.28 1.91
C SER A 115 -7.70 -10.96 1.32
N LYS A 116 -7.65 -10.85 -0.01
CA LYS A 116 -6.54 -10.39 -0.85
C LYS A 116 -7.11 -9.52 -1.95
N GLY A 117 -6.32 -8.57 -2.45
CA GLY A 117 -6.86 -7.58 -3.38
C GLY A 117 -6.08 -6.28 -3.40
N GLY A 118 -6.69 -5.25 -3.97
CA GLY A 118 -6.14 -3.91 -3.97
C GLY A 118 -7.20 -2.81 -3.95
N ILE A 119 -6.77 -1.65 -3.46
CA ILE A 119 -7.51 -0.40 -3.45
C ILE A 119 -6.75 0.58 -4.32
N GLY A 120 -7.45 1.20 -5.27
CA GLY A 120 -6.91 2.21 -6.15
C GLY A 120 -7.57 3.56 -5.90
N VAL A 121 -6.77 4.61 -5.73
CA VAL A 121 -7.20 6.00 -5.65
C VAL A 121 -6.47 6.78 -6.74
N CYS A 122 -7.20 7.49 -7.58
CA CYS A 122 -6.62 8.42 -8.54
C CYS A 122 -6.93 9.85 -8.11
N LEU A 123 -5.89 10.69 -8.08
CA LEU A 123 -5.94 12.07 -7.65
C LEU A 123 -5.57 12.98 -8.83
N ARG A 124 -6.25 14.11 -8.94
CA ARG A 124 -5.83 15.23 -9.75
C ARG A 124 -5.20 16.27 -8.83
N VAL A 125 -3.96 16.63 -9.12
CA VAL A 125 -3.23 17.67 -8.38
C VAL A 125 -3.06 18.88 -9.29
N ARG A 126 -3.46 20.06 -8.80
CA ARG A 126 -3.29 21.34 -9.48
C ARG A 126 -2.40 22.26 -8.64
N GLU A 127 -1.46 22.94 -9.28
CA GLU A 127 -0.61 23.95 -8.64
C GLU A 127 -0.38 25.08 -9.66
N GLY A 128 -0.99 26.24 -9.42
CA GLY A 128 -1.09 27.30 -10.43
C GLY A 128 -1.81 26.81 -11.69
N SER A 129 -1.17 26.94 -12.86
CA SER A 129 -1.68 26.43 -14.14
C SER A 129 -1.34 24.96 -14.41
N ALA A 130 -0.41 24.37 -13.64
CA ALA A 130 0.01 22.99 -13.83
C ALA A 130 -1.04 22.02 -13.29
N THR A 131 -1.29 20.93 -14.02
CA THR A 131 -2.17 19.83 -13.60
C THR A 131 -1.44 18.50 -13.81
N MET A 132 -1.49 17.62 -12.81
CA MET A 132 -1.00 16.24 -12.91
C MET A 132 -2.00 15.24 -12.34
N SER A 133 -1.88 14.00 -12.80
CA SER A 133 -2.58 12.85 -12.26
C SER A 133 -1.64 11.97 -11.42
N LEU A 134 -2.08 11.60 -10.22
CA LEU A 134 -1.38 10.69 -9.32
C LEU A 134 -2.27 9.49 -9.02
N ALA A 135 -1.82 8.29 -9.42
CA ALA A 135 -2.47 7.04 -9.04
C ALA A 135 -1.81 6.42 -7.81
N VAL A 136 -2.59 5.93 -6.86
CA VAL A 136 -2.13 5.26 -5.65
C VAL A 136 -2.82 3.91 -5.57
N VAL A 137 -2.04 2.83 -5.51
CA VAL A 137 -2.55 1.46 -5.43
C VAL A 137 -1.96 0.77 -4.20
N ALA A 138 -2.82 0.48 -3.23
CA ALA A 138 -2.50 -0.36 -2.08
C ALA A 138 -2.91 -1.81 -2.36
N ALA A 139 -1.99 -2.77 -2.26
CA ALA A 139 -2.25 -4.18 -2.56
C ALA A 139 -1.91 -5.13 -1.39
N HIS A 140 -2.60 -6.25 -1.32
CA HIS A 140 -2.29 -7.38 -0.46
C HIS A 140 -2.36 -8.65 -1.31
N LEU A 141 -1.20 -9.18 -1.70
CA LEU A 141 -1.10 -10.28 -2.65
C LEU A 141 -1.05 -11.66 -1.96
N ALA A 142 -1.21 -12.73 -2.73
CA ALA A 142 -1.25 -14.10 -2.23
C ALA A 142 -0.02 -14.47 -1.37
N ALA A 143 -0.28 -14.88 -0.13
CA ALA A 143 0.72 -15.35 0.83
C ALA A 143 1.00 -16.85 0.65
N GLY A 144 2.24 -17.28 0.83
CA GLY A 144 2.61 -18.71 0.83
C GLY A 144 2.53 -19.41 -0.54
N MET A 145 2.18 -18.69 -1.60
CA MET A 145 2.07 -19.23 -2.96
C MET A 145 3.36 -19.02 -3.77
N ALA A 146 3.45 -19.63 -4.96
CA ALA A 146 4.49 -19.32 -5.94
C ALA A 146 4.39 -17.87 -6.44
N ALA A 147 5.51 -17.29 -6.88
CA ALA A 147 5.56 -15.91 -7.39
C ALA A 147 4.57 -15.66 -8.54
N GLY A 148 4.40 -16.63 -9.44
CA GLY A 148 3.43 -16.54 -10.54
C GLY A 148 1.98 -16.28 -10.10
N VAL A 149 1.56 -16.77 -8.94
CA VAL A 149 0.21 -16.48 -8.41
C VAL A 149 0.09 -15.00 -8.00
N ARG A 150 1.13 -14.45 -7.36
CA ARG A 150 1.18 -13.01 -7.04
C ARG A 150 1.21 -12.15 -8.29
N ASN A 151 1.93 -12.56 -9.34
CA ASN A 151 1.92 -11.86 -10.62
C ASN A 151 0.52 -11.82 -11.24
N THR A 152 -0.22 -12.93 -11.16
CA THR A 152 -1.61 -12.97 -11.63
C THR A 152 -2.50 -12.05 -10.80
N HIS A 153 -2.40 -12.06 -9.46
CA HIS A 153 -3.12 -11.10 -8.62
C HIS A 153 -2.79 -9.65 -8.98
N PHE A 154 -1.50 -9.33 -9.23
CA PHE A 154 -1.08 -8.01 -9.68
C PHE A 154 -1.79 -7.61 -10.98
N ARG A 155 -1.76 -8.47 -12.01
CA ARG A 155 -2.43 -8.20 -13.30
C ARG A 155 -3.93 -8.00 -13.13
N ASP A 156 -4.59 -8.85 -12.34
CA ASP A 156 -6.02 -8.78 -12.09
C ASP A 156 -6.40 -7.48 -11.36
N ILE A 157 -5.61 -7.08 -10.34
CA ILE A 157 -5.82 -5.82 -9.61
C ILE A 157 -5.67 -4.64 -10.56
N VAL A 158 -4.58 -4.59 -11.34
CA VAL A 158 -4.33 -3.47 -12.27
C VAL A 158 -5.46 -3.36 -13.30
N ALA A 159 -5.88 -4.49 -13.89
CA ALA A 159 -6.94 -4.52 -14.89
C ALA A 159 -8.30 -4.05 -14.32
N ARG A 160 -8.65 -4.49 -13.10
CA ARG A 160 -9.95 -4.16 -12.48
C ARG A 160 -10.00 -2.77 -11.88
N LEU A 161 -8.88 -2.27 -11.37
CA LEU A 161 -8.83 -0.92 -10.82
C LEU A 161 -9.01 0.12 -11.92
N ALA A 162 -8.59 -0.16 -13.17
CA ALA A 162 -8.90 0.63 -14.37
C ALA A 162 -8.83 2.16 -14.15
N LEU A 163 -7.83 2.65 -13.39
CA LEU A 163 -7.74 4.05 -12.92
C LEU A 163 -7.40 5.01 -14.07
N GLY A 164 -8.31 5.19 -15.03
CA GLY A 164 -8.05 5.86 -16.31
C GLY A 164 -7.53 4.93 -17.42
N GLY A 165 -7.87 3.64 -17.36
CA GLY A 165 -7.45 2.61 -18.32
C GLY A 165 -6.23 1.80 -17.86
N SER A 166 -5.08 2.46 -17.66
CA SER A 166 -3.84 1.83 -17.17
C SER A 166 -3.23 2.64 -16.02
N LEU A 167 -2.60 1.95 -15.06
CA LEU A 167 -1.84 2.61 -13.98
C LEU A 167 -0.72 3.52 -14.54
N LEU A 168 -0.16 3.16 -15.70
CA LEU A 168 0.85 3.95 -16.40
C LEU A 168 0.28 5.16 -17.15
N HIS A 169 -1.05 5.31 -17.23
CA HIS A 169 -1.69 6.49 -17.81
C HIS A 169 -1.67 7.70 -16.85
N ALA A 170 -1.41 7.49 -15.57
CA ALA A 170 -1.14 8.60 -14.66
C ALA A 170 0.24 9.23 -14.94
N ASP A 171 0.41 10.50 -14.60
CA ASP A 171 1.70 11.19 -14.69
C ASP A 171 2.68 10.70 -13.62
N ALA A 172 2.14 10.28 -12.48
CA ALA A 172 2.87 9.56 -11.44
C ALA A 172 1.99 8.45 -10.84
N ALA A 173 2.62 7.39 -10.35
CA ALA A 173 1.93 6.35 -9.61
C ALA A 173 2.75 5.84 -8.42
N VAL A 174 2.05 5.43 -7.36
CA VAL A 174 2.59 4.74 -6.19
C VAL A 174 1.91 3.38 -6.10
N PHE A 175 2.69 2.31 -6.05
CA PHE A 175 2.19 0.96 -5.78
C PHE A 175 2.84 0.46 -4.49
N LEU A 176 2.04 0.21 -3.45
CA LEU A 176 2.55 -0.17 -2.13
C LEU A 176 1.68 -1.25 -1.47
N GLY A 177 2.23 -1.95 -0.48
CA GLY A 177 1.46 -2.95 0.26
C GLY A 177 2.29 -4.12 0.79
N ASP A 178 1.59 -5.08 1.39
CA ASP A 178 2.10 -6.44 1.61
C ASP A 178 1.98 -7.24 0.30
N LEU A 179 3.06 -7.18 -0.49
CA LEU A 179 3.14 -7.84 -1.78
C LEU A 179 3.48 -9.32 -1.65
N ASN A 180 3.82 -9.79 -0.44
CA ASN A 180 4.04 -11.20 -0.10
C ASN A 180 5.08 -11.96 -0.96
N TYR A 181 5.91 -11.28 -1.75
CA TYR A 181 7.07 -11.89 -2.40
C TYR A 181 8.10 -12.28 -1.35
N ARG A 182 8.78 -13.40 -1.58
CA ARG A 182 9.67 -14.05 -0.60
C ARG A 182 11.11 -14.09 -1.12
N ALA A 183 12.03 -14.42 -0.21
CA ALA A 183 13.35 -14.88 -0.59
C ALA A 183 13.25 -16.26 -1.25
N ALA A 184 13.66 -16.38 -2.51
CA ALA A 184 13.67 -17.67 -3.20
C ALA A 184 14.64 -18.62 -2.48
N HIS A 185 14.18 -19.84 -2.18
CA HIS A 185 14.93 -20.84 -1.39
C HIS A 185 15.41 -20.33 -0.02
N GLY A 186 14.79 -19.26 0.51
CA GLY A 186 15.20 -18.63 1.78
C GLY A 186 16.43 -17.73 1.67
N GLU A 187 16.94 -17.50 0.47
CA GLU A 187 18.11 -16.65 0.23
C GLU A 187 17.69 -15.21 -0.05
N LEU A 188 17.93 -14.29 0.88
CA LEU A 188 17.49 -12.89 0.78
C LEU A 188 17.96 -12.20 -0.50
N HIS A 189 19.18 -12.48 -0.97
CA HIS A 189 19.69 -11.89 -2.21
C HIS A 189 18.92 -12.36 -3.47
N LYS A 190 18.12 -13.44 -3.36
CA LYS A 190 17.20 -13.93 -4.38
C LYS A 190 15.77 -13.47 -4.08
N ASP A 191 15.58 -12.15 -3.90
CA ASP A 191 14.26 -11.53 -3.70
C ASP A 191 13.37 -11.78 -4.93
N GLN A 192 12.24 -12.48 -4.73
CA GLN A 192 11.33 -12.82 -5.82
C GLN A 192 10.79 -11.57 -6.51
N LEU A 193 10.39 -10.52 -5.78
CA LEU A 193 9.82 -9.33 -6.43
C LEU A 193 10.83 -8.70 -7.39
N ARG A 194 12.08 -8.55 -6.97
CA ARG A 194 13.16 -8.05 -7.82
C ARG A 194 13.36 -8.92 -9.07
N GLN A 195 13.35 -10.24 -8.92
CA GLN A 195 13.46 -11.16 -10.07
C GLN A 195 12.28 -11.00 -11.05
N GLU A 196 11.06 -10.87 -10.53
CA GLU A 196 9.86 -10.68 -11.35
C GLU A 196 9.83 -9.32 -12.07
N ILE A 197 10.33 -8.26 -11.43
CA ILE A 197 10.49 -6.92 -12.04
C ILE A 197 11.56 -6.94 -13.12
N LEU A 198 12.74 -7.53 -12.84
CA LEU A 198 13.84 -7.64 -13.82
C LEU A 198 13.44 -8.46 -15.06
N ALA A 199 12.56 -9.44 -14.87
CA ALA A 199 11.99 -10.21 -15.96
C ALA A 199 10.76 -9.55 -16.61
N ASN A 200 10.45 -8.29 -16.25
CA ASN A 200 9.35 -7.50 -16.78
C ASN A 200 7.96 -8.17 -16.65
N ARG A 201 7.76 -9.00 -15.63
CA ARG A 201 6.50 -9.74 -15.40
C ARG A 201 5.52 -8.98 -14.51
N VAL A 202 6.00 -8.05 -13.69
CA VAL A 202 5.20 -7.18 -12.82
C VAL A 202 5.80 -5.79 -12.75
N LEU A 203 4.96 -4.79 -12.48
CA LEU A 203 5.36 -3.39 -12.23
C LEU A 203 6.35 -2.82 -13.27
N PRO A 204 6.06 -2.96 -14.58
CA PRO A 204 6.94 -2.43 -15.62
C PRO A 204 7.14 -0.92 -15.46
N ALA A 205 8.38 -0.45 -15.63
CA ALA A 205 8.80 0.94 -15.48
C ALA A 205 8.65 1.55 -14.06
N PHE A 206 8.21 0.79 -13.06
CA PHE A 206 8.28 1.23 -11.68
C PHE A 206 9.72 1.10 -11.16
N ALA A 207 10.11 2.04 -10.31
CA ALA A 207 11.35 2.02 -9.57
C ALA A 207 11.08 1.70 -8.09
N GLU A 208 12.00 0.96 -7.49
CA GLU A 208 12.08 0.75 -6.04
C GLU A 208 13.43 1.23 -5.55
N SER A 209 13.45 1.97 -4.43
CA SER A 209 14.69 2.40 -3.81
C SER A 209 15.50 1.21 -3.31
N ALA A 210 16.83 1.38 -3.24
CA ALA A 210 17.70 0.36 -2.65
C ALA A 210 17.24 0.02 -1.22
N ILE A 211 17.01 -1.27 -0.96
CA ILE A 211 16.57 -1.76 0.35
C ILE A 211 17.78 -1.81 1.28
N ALA A 212 17.85 -0.85 2.20
CA ALA A 212 18.92 -0.73 3.20
C ALA A 212 18.45 -1.10 4.63
N PHE A 213 17.30 -1.77 4.75
CA PHE A 213 16.72 -2.21 6.01
C PHE A 213 16.53 -3.73 6.02
N ALA A 214 16.61 -4.35 7.19
CA ALA A 214 16.43 -5.80 7.34
C ALA A 214 14.99 -6.25 6.97
N PRO A 215 14.77 -7.54 6.68
CA PRO A 215 13.46 -8.09 6.29
C PRO A 215 12.31 -7.73 7.23
N THR A 216 11.12 -7.51 6.69
CA THR A 216 9.93 -7.11 7.47
C THR A 216 9.07 -8.30 7.92
N TYR A 217 9.35 -9.49 7.39
CA TYR A 217 8.64 -10.73 7.68
C TYR A 217 9.64 -11.87 7.91
N ARG A 218 9.38 -12.91 8.73
CA ARG A 218 8.32 -13.03 9.74
C ARG A 218 8.91 -12.69 11.11
N LEU A 219 8.45 -11.58 11.70
CA LEU A 219 8.91 -11.15 13.01
C LEU A 219 8.13 -11.87 14.13
N VAL A 220 8.83 -12.18 15.21
CA VAL A 220 8.22 -12.56 16.48
C VAL A 220 7.64 -11.30 17.11
N VAL A 221 6.45 -11.42 17.66
CA VAL A 221 5.80 -10.32 18.37
C VAL A 221 6.53 -10.07 19.69
N GLY A 222 7.04 -8.85 19.85
CA GLY A 222 7.71 -8.44 21.08
C GLY A 222 8.51 -7.15 20.90
N PRO A 223 9.17 -6.69 21.97
CA PRO A 223 10.00 -5.48 21.94
C PRO A 223 11.31 -5.69 21.16
N GLN A 224 11.75 -6.95 21.00
CA GLN A 224 12.97 -7.31 20.28
C GLN A 224 12.65 -7.70 18.84
N ARG A 225 13.54 -7.32 17.92
CA ARG A 225 13.45 -7.73 16.52
C ARG A 225 14.02 -9.14 16.35
N LEU A 226 13.18 -10.14 16.59
CA LEU A 226 13.50 -11.55 16.37
C LEU A 226 12.70 -12.09 15.18
N TYR A 227 13.27 -13.06 14.47
CA TYR A 227 12.58 -13.76 13.38
C TYR A 227 12.10 -15.13 13.86
N ASP A 228 10.92 -15.50 13.40
CA ASP A 228 10.36 -16.83 13.61
C ASP A 228 11.06 -17.85 12.70
N ASN A 229 11.41 -19.02 13.25
CA ASN A 229 12.05 -20.11 12.52
C ASN A 229 11.10 -20.88 11.58
N LEU A 230 9.79 -20.63 11.64
CA LEU A 230 8.81 -21.32 10.78
C LEU A 230 8.92 -20.93 9.30
N ARG A 231 9.47 -19.75 8.98
CA ARG A 231 9.61 -19.27 7.60
C ARG A 231 10.84 -18.40 7.45
N ALA A 232 11.53 -18.55 6.31
CA ALA A 232 12.65 -17.68 5.97
C ALA A 232 12.23 -16.20 5.96
N PRO A 233 13.08 -15.30 6.48
CA PRO A 233 12.82 -13.87 6.41
C PRO A 233 12.63 -13.36 4.97
N ALA A 234 11.81 -12.32 4.79
CA ALA A 234 11.50 -11.72 3.50
C ALA A 234 11.10 -10.24 3.60
N TRP A 235 11.31 -9.49 2.51
CA TRP A 235 10.74 -8.15 2.31
C TRP A 235 9.38 -8.25 1.64
N CYS A 236 8.35 -8.51 2.44
CA CYS A 236 6.97 -8.62 1.96
C CYS A 236 6.33 -7.24 1.72
N ASP A 237 6.69 -6.27 2.56
CA ASP A 237 6.11 -4.92 2.59
C ASP A 237 6.94 -3.99 1.69
N ARG A 238 6.33 -3.48 0.61
CA ARG A 238 7.05 -2.80 -0.48
C ARG A 238 6.37 -1.52 -0.90
N THR A 239 7.15 -0.60 -1.46
CA THR A 239 6.66 0.63 -2.08
C THR A 239 7.47 0.90 -3.34
N LEU A 240 6.77 1.06 -4.45
CA LEU A 240 7.35 1.34 -5.75
C LEU A 240 6.69 2.56 -6.37
N VAL A 241 7.45 3.30 -7.15
CA VAL A 241 6.99 4.55 -7.78
C VAL A 241 7.21 4.53 -9.28
N TYR A 242 6.27 5.12 -10.00
CA TYR A 242 6.39 5.43 -11.42
C TYR A 242 6.23 6.93 -11.59
N VAL A 243 7.07 7.54 -12.41
CA VAL A 243 6.93 8.92 -12.84
C VAL A 243 7.11 8.93 -14.35
N ARG A 244 6.12 9.44 -15.07
CA ARG A 244 6.24 9.60 -16.51
C ARG A 244 7.29 10.65 -16.79
N THR A 245 8.38 10.25 -17.43
CA THR A 245 9.33 11.20 -17.99
C THR A 245 8.66 11.88 -19.16
N ILE A 246 8.11 13.08 -18.94
CA ILE A 246 7.72 13.96 -20.03
C ILE A 246 9.03 14.44 -20.64
N PHE A 247 9.38 13.96 -21.84
CA PHE A 247 10.33 14.67 -22.68
C PHE A 247 9.74 16.07 -22.90
N ARG A 248 10.21 17.06 -22.14
CA ARG A 248 10.05 18.46 -22.51
C ARG A 248 10.77 18.61 -23.83
N ARG A 249 10.05 18.53 -24.96
CA ARG A 249 10.54 19.11 -26.20
C ARG A 249 10.86 20.57 -25.86
N ARG A 250 12.15 20.91 -25.86
CA ARG A 250 12.61 22.29 -25.90
C ARG A 250 12.18 22.91 -27.22
#